data_AF-A0A838XXQ2-F1
#
_entry.id   AF-A0A838XXQ2-F1
#
_cell.length_a   1.000
_cell.length_b   1.000
_cell.length_c   1.000
_cell.angle_alpha   90.00
_cell.angle_beta   90.00
_cell.angle_gamma   90.00
#
_symmetry.space_group_name_H-M   'P 1'
#
loop_
_entity.id
_entity.type
_entity.pdbx_description
1 polymer ?
#
loop_
_entity_poly.entity_id
_entity_poly.type
_entity_poly.pdbx_seq_one_letter_code
_entity_poly.pdbx_strand_id
1 'polypeptide(L)'
;MPNWLIEKLRLHNMILRAPEDGGGAADSGNDAPPPGDAEGGSANDSAPPSDLPPQGRNEIYRPDGLPDHMLGQSDRETIDKMAKALSGYRQKDTDRGVPADPAAYSTFGDDVPEALAPHIKGLSDDTAFQRVAKIAHERGIPVGDFQSLTTELYAVAQEMGVLEPFLDVDAEREALTPENARDLSPAEQQQARERRMQENESFLDQLASREAGREGGVSKEVFDYVKTELGDSAKGHMFIEYVRRLAGGDTSTGPFGGGANGGGADPRAELARKAALPENTPGNPKFDRASYDQLQKEYERVVGN
;
A
#
# COMPACT_ATOMS: atom_id res chain seq x y z
N MET A 1 -1.70 0.23 -26.55
CA MET A 1 -1.70 0.68 -25.14
C MET A 1 -0.48 1.56 -24.94
N PRO A 2 -0.61 2.83 -24.56
CA PRO A 2 0.53 3.71 -24.39
C PRO A 2 1.23 3.48 -23.04
N ASN A 3 2.56 3.48 -23.07
CA ASN A 3 3.48 2.93 -22.07
C ASN A 3 3.58 3.73 -20.75
N TRP A 4 2.84 4.83 -20.59
CA TRP A 4 2.99 5.75 -19.46
C TRP A 4 2.16 5.38 -18.22
N LEU A 5 1.17 4.48 -18.36
CA LEU A 5 0.36 4.01 -17.23
C LEU A 5 1.04 2.88 -16.42
N ILE A 6 2.02 2.19 -17.00
CA ILE A 6 2.73 1.07 -16.34
C ILE A 6 3.89 1.59 -15.48
N GLU A 7 4.41 2.78 -15.75
CA GLU A 7 5.48 3.39 -14.94
C GLU A 7 4.99 4.09 -13.65
N LYS A 8 3.76 4.63 -13.64
CA LYS A 8 3.21 5.28 -12.43
C LYS A 8 2.80 4.30 -11.32
N LEU A 9 2.56 3.03 -11.65
CA LEU A 9 2.25 1.98 -10.66
C LEU A 9 3.50 1.33 -10.02
N ARG A 10 4.71 1.78 -10.37
CA ARG A 10 5.98 1.26 -9.81
C ARG A 10 6.69 2.21 -8.84
N LEU A 11 6.09 3.35 -8.49
CA LEU A 11 6.76 4.40 -7.69
C LEU A 11 6.20 4.64 -6.29
N HIS A 12 5.30 3.79 -5.79
CA HIS A 12 5.01 3.71 -4.35
C HIS A 12 5.94 2.69 -3.67
N ASN A 13 7.25 2.91 -3.82
CA ASN A 13 8.21 2.35 -2.88
C ASN A 13 8.00 3.06 -1.54
N MET A 14 7.65 2.30 -0.51
CA MET A 14 7.69 2.71 0.89
C MET A 14 8.95 3.55 1.19
N ILE A 15 8.79 4.87 1.30
CA ILE A 15 9.79 5.72 1.94
C ILE A 15 9.33 5.92 3.37
N LEU A 16 9.62 4.93 4.21
CA LEU A 16 9.94 5.21 5.61
C LEU A 16 11.19 6.10 5.58
N ARG A 17 10.99 7.41 5.69
CA ARG A 17 12.07 8.41 5.80
C ARG A 17 12.83 8.14 7.09
N ALA A 18 13.99 7.47 7.00
CA ALA A 18 14.97 7.48 8.07
C ALA A 18 15.78 8.78 8.00
N PRO A 19 16.06 9.47 9.13
CA PRO A 19 17.01 10.57 9.15
C PRO A 19 18.42 10.07 8.80
N GLU A 20 19.14 10.87 8.03
CA GLU A 20 20.52 10.62 7.58
C GLU A 20 21.53 10.62 8.74
N ASP A 21 22.64 9.91 8.46
CA ASP A 21 23.97 9.92 9.07
C ASP A 21 24.25 9.14 10.38
N GLY A 22 25.11 8.13 10.24
CA GLY A 22 25.79 7.43 11.33
C GLY A 22 26.54 6.20 10.86
N GLY A 23 27.64 6.39 10.12
CA GLY A 23 28.47 5.32 9.57
C GLY A 23 29.17 4.44 10.61
N GLY A 24 29.42 3.18 10.23
CA GLY A 24 30.23 2.24 11.00
C GLY A 24 30.34 0.88 10.30
N ALA A 25 31.49 0.63 9.67
CA ALA A 25 31.84 -0.60 8.98
C ALA A 25 32.45 -1.65 9.93
N ALA A 26 32.23 -2.94 9.63
CA ALA A 26 33.08 -4.11 9.89
C ALA A 26 32.35 -5.32 9.27
N ASP A 27 32.76 -5.96 8.18
CA ASP A 27 33.99 -6.67 7.81
C ASP A 27 34.28 -7.99 8.58
N SER A 28 34.25 -9.06 7.78
CA SER A 28 34.99 -10.33 7.83
C SER A 28 34.84 -11.34 8.97
N GLY A 29 34.73 -12.61 8.57
CA GLY A 29 35.13 -13.74 9.43
C GLY A 29 34.51 -15.09 9.11
N ASN A 30 34.77 -15.63 7.92
CA ASN A 30 34.59 -17.05 7.61
C ASN A 30 35.72 -17.83 8.30
N ASP A 31 35.43 -18.85 9.12
CA ASP A 31 36.39 -19.94 9.37
C ASP A 31 35.71 -21.14 10.04
N ALA A 32 35.74 -22.26 9.31
CA ALA A 32 35.56 -23.60 9.85
C ALA A 32 36.94 -24.27 9.92
N PRO A 33 37.20 -25.11 10.93
CA PRO A 33 38.04 -26.30 10.69
C PRO A 33 37.48 -27.53 11.46
N PRO A 34 38.12 -28.73 11.41
CA PRO A 34 37.68 -29.89 10.62
C PRO A 34 37.35 -31.12 11.51
N PRO A 35 36.99 -32.30 10.94
CA PRO A 35 36.62 -33.49 11.71
C PRO A 35 37.85 -34.31 12.13
N GLY A 36 37.70 -35.08 13.22
CA GLY A 36 38.75 -35.95 13.77
C GLY A 36 38.20 -37.30 14.21
N ASP A 37 38.96 -38.33 13.84
CA ASP A 37 38.63 -39.74 13.71
C ASP A 37 38.58 -40.59 14.99
N ALA A 38 38.13 -41.82 14.76
CA ALA A 38 38.08 -42.98 15.63
C ALA A 38 39.43 -43.44 16.21
N GLU A 39 39.36 -44.17 17.33
CA GLU A 39 40.14 -45.36 17.77
C GLU A 39 40.08 -45.38 19.32
N GLY A 40 39.70 -46.46 20.00
CA GLY A 40 40.32 -47.77 19.94
C GLY A 40 41.32 -47.90 21.10
N GLY A 41 40.94 -48.54 22.21
CA GLY A 41 41.83 -48.75 23.35
C GLY A 41 41.23 -49.61 24.45
N SER A 42 41.54 -50.91 24.43
CA SER A 42 41.16 -51.91 25.43
C SER A 42 42.08 -51.93 26.66
N ALA A 43 41.47 -52.37 27.78
CA ALA A 43 42.03 -53.16 28.89
C ALA A 43 43.07 -52.51 29.83
N ASN A 44 42.80 -52.47 31.15
CA ASN A 44 43.03 -53.64 32.03
C ASN A 44 42.52 -53.41 33.47
N ASP A 45 41.78 -54.41 33.93
CA ASP A 45 41.84 -55.12 35.21
C ASP A 45 42.46 -54.44 36.45
N SER A 46 41.64 -54.24 37.50
CA SER A 46 41.93 -54.58 38.91
C SER A 46 40.81 -54.11 39.84
N ALA A 47 40.18 -55.03 40.55
CA ALA A 47 39.42 -54.77 41.77
C ALA A 47 39.99 -55.64 42.90
N PRO A 48 39.72 -55.36 44.19
CA PRO A 48 39.74 -54.09 44.93
C PRO A 48 40.67 -54.17 46.17
N PRO A 49 40.75 -53.13 47.02
CA PRO A 49 40.35 -53.41 48.40
C PRO A 49 39.32 -52.42 48.92
N SER A 50 38.44 -53.02 49.70
CA SER A 50 37.35 -52.47 50.49
C SER A 50 37.81 -51.44 51.53
N ASP A 51 37.27 -50.23 51.42
CA ASP A 51 36.91 -49.39 52.57
C ASP A 51 35.46 -48.95 52.38
N LEU A 52 34.56 -49.61 53.12
CA LEU A 52 33.13 -49.31 53.17
C LEU A 52 32.89 -48.10 54.08
N PRO A 53 32.28 -46.99 53.59
CA PRO A 53 31.53 -46.09 54.44
C PRO A 53 30.12 -46.68 54.72
N PRO A 54 29.43 -46.21 55.77
CA PRO A 54 28.34 -46.96 56.40
C PRO A 54 27.14 -47.12 55.46
N GLN A 55 26.57 -48.34 55.45
CA GLN A 55 25.24 -48.58 54.86
C GLN A 55 24.22 -47.67 55.56
N GLY A 56 23.62 -46.73 54.81
CA GLY A 56 22.77 -45.74 55.45
C GLY A 56 22.03 -44.75 54.55
N ARG A 57 21.55 -45.17 53.37
CA ARG A 57 20.35 -44.72 52.61
C ARG A 57 20.61 -44.90 51.12
N ASN A 58 19.64 -45.47 50.41
CA ASN A 58 19.59 -45.41 48.95
C ASN A 58 19.44 -43.93 48.54
N GLU A 59 20.54 -43.19 48.50
CA GLU A 59 20.52 -41.81 48.03
C GLU A 59 20.30 -41.82 46.52
N ILE A 60 19.08 -41.45 46.13
CA ILE A 60 18.61 -41.31 44.75
C ILE A 60 19.57 -40.37 44.03
N TYR A 61 20.08 -40.80 42.88
CA TYR A 61 21.01 -39.99 42.10
C TYR A 61 20.31 -38.71 41.64
N ARG A 62 20.84 -37.55 42.07
CA ARG A 62 20.32 -36.22 41.71
C ARG A 62 21.29 -35.54 40.76
N PRO A 63 20.97 -35.39 39.47
CA PRO A 63 21.75 -34.58 38.55
C PRO A 63 21.83 -33.13 39.01
N ASP A 64 23.01 -32.52 38.87
CA ASP A 64 23.18 -31.09 39.12
C ASP A 64 22.24 -30.25 38.24
N GLY A 65 21.56 -29.29 38.85
CA GLY A 65 20.59 -28.43 38.17
C GLY A 65 19.17 -29.01 38.02
N LEU A 66 18.92 -30.25 38.47
CA LEU A 66 17.57 -30.81 38.45
C LEU A 66 16.67 -30.12 39.50
N PRO A 67 15.54 -29.50 39.09
CA PRO A 67 14.60 -28.87 40.02
C PRO A 67 13.98 -29.88 41.00
N ASP A 68 13.72 -29.47 42.25
CA ASP A 68 13.19 -30.36 43.31
C ASP A 68 11.90 -31.09 42.90
N HIS A 69 11.03 -30.44 42.11
CA HIS A 69 9.77 -31.02 41.64
C HIS A 69 9.94 -32.13 40.59
N MET A 70 11.13 -32.25 39.98
CA MET A 70 11.44 -33.29 39.00
C MET A 70 12.08 -34.53 39.64
N LEU A 71 12.51 -34.45 40.91
CA LEU A 71 13.04 -35.58 41.65
C LEU A 71 11.90 -36.54 42.06
N GLY A 72 12.01 -37.80 41.70
CA GLY A 72 11.11 -38.88 42.12
C GLY A 72 11.53 -39.49 43.45
N GLN A 73 10.67 -40.35 44.02
CA GLN A 73 11.03 -41.19 45.18
C GLN A 73 11.97 -42.34 44.80
N SER A 74 12.27 -42.50 43.51
CA SER A 74 13.24 -43.44 42.96
C SER A 74 13.82 -42.89 41.66
N ASP A 75 14.96 -43.42 41.22
CA ASP A 75 15.56 -43.06 39.93
C ASP A 75 14.59 -43.29 38.76
N ARG A 76 13.76 -44.34 38.79
CA ARG A 76 12.72 -44.60 37.79
C ARG A 76 11.68 -43.49 37.74
N GLU A 77 11.18 -43.05 38.90
CA GLU A 77 10.18 -41.98 38.97
C GLU A 77 10.78 -40.63 38.54
N THR A 78 12.06 -40.37 38.84
CA THR A 78 12.79 -39.20 38.33
C THR A 78 12.88 -39.23 36.80
N ILE A 79 13.26 -40.37 36.22
CA ILE A 79 13.32 -40.57 34.77
C ILE A 79 11.94 -40.38 34.12
N ASP A 80 10.88 -40.93 34.72
CA ASP A 80 9.51 -40.78 34.22
C ASP A 80 9.03 -39.33 34.26
N LYS A 81 9.37 -38.56 35.33
CA LYS A 81 9.08 -37.13 35.42
C LYS A 81 9.83 -36.32 34.37
N MET A 82 11.12 -36.62 34.14
CA MET A 82 11.91 -35.99 33.08
C MET A 82 11.35 -36.31 31.69
N ALA A 83 11.00 -37.58 31.43
CA ALA A 83 10.39 -37.99 30.17
C ALA A 83 9.04 -37.30 29.93
N LYS A 84 8.19 -37.19 30.97
CA LYS A 84 6.91 -36.48 30.91
C LYS A 84 7.10 -34.99 30.61
N ALA A 85 8.06 -34.32 31.25
CA ALA A 85 8.35 -32.92 30.95
C ALA A 85 8.85 -32.74 29.52
N LEU A 86 9.77 -33.59 29.05
CA LEU A 86 10.27 -33.56 27.68
C LEU A 86 9.14 -33.81 26.66
N SER A 87 8.26 -34.77 26.95
CA SER A 87 7.07 -35.02 26.15
C SER A 87 6.16 -33.80 26.11
N GLY A 88 5.93 -33.14 27.25
CA GLY A 88 5.15 -31.90 27.32
C GLY A 88 5.78 -30.74 26.54
N TYR A 89 7.10 -30.61 26.54
CA TYR A 89 7.82 -29.62 25.72
C TYR A 89 7.69 -29.92 24.23
N ARG A 90 7.91 -31.18 23.82
CA ARG A 90 7.75 -31.58 22.42
C ARG A 90 6.31 -31.41 21.94
N GLN A 91 5.35 -31.71 22.80
CA GLN A 91 3.95 -31.52 22.50
C GLN A 91 3.60 -30.03 22.39
N LYS A 92 4.08 -29.18 23.30
CA LYS A 92 3.97 -27.72 23.15
C LYS A 92 4.63 -27.18 21.87
N ASP A 93 5.79 -27.70 21.49
CA ASP A 93 6.45 -27.29 20.23
C ASP A 93 5.72 -27.81 18.98
N THR A 94 5.07 -28.97 19.08
CA THR A 94 4.20 -29.50 18.01
C THR A 94 2.90 -28.69 17.92
N ASP A 95 2.31 -28.36 19.07
CA ASP A 95 1.04 -27.64 19.20
C ASP A 95 1.22 -26.12 18.97
N ARG A 96 2.46 -25.62 18.95
CA ARG A 96 2.81 -24.23 18.65
C ARG A 96 2.37 -23.80 17.25
N GLY A 97 2.01 -24.72 16.36
CA GLY A 97 1.35 -24.37 15.10
C GLY A 97 2.23 -23.54 14.15
N VAL A 98 3.53 -23.84 14.12
CA VAL A 98 4.43 -23.31 13.07
C VAL A 98 3.92 -23.86 11.73
N PRO A 99 3.64 -23.00 10.74
CA PRO A 99 3.09 -23.46 9.48
C PRO A 99 4.17 -24.19 8.66
N ALA A 100 3.75 -25.11 7.80
CA ALA A 100 4.65 -25.76 6.84
C ALA A 100 5.08 -24.85 5.69
N ASP A 101 4.34 -23.75 5.47
CA ASP A 101 4.55 -22.78 4.40
C ASP A 101 4.40 -21.35 4.96
N PRO A 102 5.37 -20.44 4.69
CA PRO A 102 5.23 -19.02 5.00
C PRO A 102 3.92 -18.37 4.51
N ALA A 103 3.30 -18.87 3.42
CA ALA A 103 2.04 -18.32 2.91
C ALA A 103 0.88 -18.38 3.93
N ALA A 104 0.94 -19.28 4.91
CA ALA A 104 -0.07 -19.39 5.96
C ALA A 104 -0.13 -18.15 6.88
N TYR A 105 0.92 -17.33 6.94
CA TYR A 105 0.88 -16.11 7.76
C TYR A 105 -0.06 -15.04 7.19
N SER A 106 -0.30 -15.01 5.88
CA SER A 106 -1.25 -14.08 5.25
C SER A 106 -2.72 -14.49 5.35
N THR A 107 -3.03 -15.70 5.84
CA THR A 107 -4.42 -16.16 5.96
C THR A 107 -4.99 -15.79 7.32
N PHE A 108 -5.34 -14.51 7.49
CA PHE A 108 -5.98 -14.02 8.70
C PHE A 108 -7.43 -14.55 8.80
N GLY A 109 -7.86 -14.86 10.02
CA GLY A 109 -9.22 -15.29 10.33
C GLY A 109 -10.20 -14.13 10.54
N ASP A 110 -11.40 -14.47 11.01
CA ASP A 110 -12.49 -13.51 11.30
C ASP A 110 -12.19 -12.61 12.52
N ASP A 111 -11.09 -12.86 13.23
CA ASP A 111 -10.70 -12.17 14.47
C ASP A 111 -10.11 -10.77 14.21
N VAL A 112 -9.95 -10.39 12.94
CA VAL A 112 -9.42 -9.09 12.53
C VAL A 112 -10.48 -8.00 12.75
N PRO A 113 -10.14 -6.87 13.41
CA PRO A 113 -11.04 -5.73 13.51
C PRO A 113 -11.52 -5.25 12.14
N GLU A 114 -12.82 -4.96 11.99
CA GLU A 114 -13.41 -4.56 10.69
C GLU A 114 -12.69 -3.37 10.04
N ALA A 115 -12.18 -2.43 10.85
CA ALA A 115 -11.42 -1.28 10.37
C ALA A 115 -10.09 -1.65 9.71
N LEU A 116 -9.48 -2.78 10.10
CA LEU A 116 -8.19 -3.26 9.58
C LEU A 116 -8.35 -4.29 8.46
N ALA A 117 -9.51 -4.92 8.35
CA ALA A 117 -9.78 -5.93 7.33
C ALA A 117 -9.40 -5.50 5.90
N PRO A 118 -9.65 -4.24 5.46
CA PRO A 118 -9.23 -3.80 4.12
C PRO A 118 -7.71 -3.78 3.94
N HIS A 119 -6.96 -3.36 4.97
CA HIS A 119 -5.49 -3.32 4.94
C HIS A 119 -4.87 -4.72 4.97
N ILE A 120 -5.51 -5.66 5.68
CA ILE A 120 -5.01 -7.02 5.85
C ILE A 120 -5.27 -7.89 4.61
N LYS A 121 -6.38 -7.67 3.90
CA LYS A 121 -6.77 -8.47 2.73
C LYS A 121 -5.75 -8.44 1.59
N GLY A 122 -4.95 -7.38 1.48
CA GLY A 122 -3.90 -7.22 0.47
C GLY A 122 -2.51 -7.74 0.88
N LEU A 123 -2.32 -8.16 2.14
CA LEU A 123 -1.01 -8.52 2.67
C LEU A 123 -0.36 -9.72 1.96
N SER A 124 -1.17 -10.64 1.41
CA SER A 124 -0.65 -11.78 0.65
C SER A 124 0.15 -11.36 -0.58
N ASP A 125 -0.19 -10.20 -1.17
CA ASP A 125 0.46 -9.66 -2.37
C ASP A 125 1.59 -8.69 -2.03
N ASP A 126 1.74 -8.30 -0.75
CA ASP A 126 2.77 -7.38 -0.29
C ASP A 126 4.13 -8.09 -0.15
N THR A 127 5.07 -7.70 -1.01
CA THR A 127 6.44 -8.25 -1.00
C THR A 127 7.21 -8.00 0.30
N ALA A 128 6.95 -6.90 1.01
CA ALA A 128 7.55 -6.62 2.30
C ALA A 128 6.99 -7.58 3.36
N PHE A 129 5.67 -7.78 3.37
CA PHE A 129 5.02 -8.76 4.25
C PHE A 129 5.53 -10.18 3.99
N GLN A 130 5.60 -10.61 2.73
CA GLN A 130 6.12 -11.94 2.35
C GLN A 130 7.54 -12.17 2.87
N ARG A 131 8.41 -11.14 2.83
CA ARG A 131 9.77 -11.24 3.36
C ARG A 131 9.79 -11.41 4.88
N VAL A 132 8.95 -10.68 5.60
CA VAL A 132 8.82 -10.79 7.05
C VAL A 132 8.23 -12.16 7.44
N ALA A 133 7.20 -12.62 6.73
CA ALA A 133 6.59 -13.94 6.90
C ALA A 133 7.60 -15.09 6.68
N LYS A 134 8.49 -14.96 5.68
CA LYS A 134 9.58 -15.92 5.47
C LYS A 134 10.55 -15.97 6.67
N ILE A 135 10.95 -14.82 7.20
CA ILE A 135 11.81 -14.77 8.39
C ILE A 135 11.09 -15.37 9.59
N ALA A 136 9.80 -15.07 9.77
CA ALA A 136 8.99 -15.65 10.84
C ALA A 136 8.92 -17.18 10.76
N HIS A 137 8.73 -17.71 9.55
CA HIS A 137 8.81 -19.15 9.29
C HIS A 137 10.17 -19.74 9.66
N GLU A 138 11.27 -19.14 9.18
CA GLU A 138 12.64 -19.59 9.50
C GLU A 138 12.94 -19.56 11.01
N ARG A 139 12.29 -18.66 11.74
CA ARG A 139 12.42 -18.52 13.20
C ARG A 139 11.44 -19.40 13.98
N GLY A 140 10.58 -20.16 13.31
CA GLY A 140 9.59 -21.03 13.96
C GLY A 140 8.55 -20.26 14.77
N ILE A 141 8.14 -19.09 14.30
CA ILE A 141 7.08 -18.31 14.96
C ILE A 141 5.73 -19.02 14.71
N PRO A 142 4.87 -19.15 15.73
CA PRO A 142 3.49 -19.60 15.52
C PRO A 142 2.68 -18.68 14.60
N VAL A 143 1.79 -19.23 13.75
CA VAL A 143 0.89 -18.41 12.90
C VAL A 143 0.09 -17.42 13.72
N GLY A 144 -0.54 -17.88 14.81
CA GLY A 144 -1.38 -17.05 15.66
C GLY A 144 -0.62 -15.89 16.31
N ASP A 145 0.61 -16.14 16.78
CA ASP A 145 1.45 -15.09 17.38
C ASP A 145 1.83 -14.03 16.34
N PHE A 146 2.22 -14.47 15.14
CA PHE A 146 2.60 -13.56 14.06
C PHE A 146 1.43 -12.71 13.57
N GLN A 147 0.26 -13.32 13.38
CA GLN A 147 -0.95 -12.61 12.98
C GLN A 147 -1.40 -11.63 14.06
N SER A 148 -1.36 -12.02 15.33
CA SER A 148 -1.69 -11.12 16.45
C SER A 148 -0.76 -9.91 16.50
N LEU A 149 0.55 -10.10 16.35
CA LEU A 149 1.53 -9.02 16.29
C LEU A 149 1.30 -8.09 15.09
N THR A 150 0.96 -8.67 13.94
CA THR A 150 0.67 -7.88 12.73
C THR A 150 -0.60 -7.05 12.92
N THR A 151 -1.68 -7.65 13.43
CA THR A 151 -2.94 -6.94 13.71
C THR A 151 -2.72 -5.78 14.67
N GLU A 152 -1.97 -6.00 15.76
CA GLU A 152 -1.65 -4.94 16.74
C GLU A 152 -0.83 -3.81 16.11
N LEU A 153 0.17 -4.15 15.29
CA LEU A 153 0.98 -3.15 14.57
C LEU A 153 0.10 -2.26 13.68
N TYR A 154 -0.83 -2.85 12.94
CA TYR A 154 -1.75 -2.11 12.09
C TYR A 154 -2.75 -1.28 12.90
N ALA A 155 -3.24 -1.79 14.03
CA ALA A 155 -4.10 -1.04 14.94
C ALA A 155 -3.40 0.22 15.45
N VAL A 156 -2.17 0.07 15.97
CA VAL A 156 -1.36 1.20 16.46
C VAL A 156 -1.04 2.17 15.32
N ALA A 157 -0.68 1.68 14.13
CA ALA A 157 -0.40 2.53 12.99
C ALA A 157 -1.64 3.33 12.54
N GLN A 158 -2.85 2.75 12.64
CA GLN A 158 -4.10 3.45 12.41
C GLN A 158 -4.37 4.50 13.49
N GLU A 159 -4.20 4.17 14.77
CA GLU A 159 -4.38 5.12 15.90
C GLU A 159 -3.43 6.32 15.80
N MET A 160 -2.20 6.09 15.35
CA MET A 160 -1.21 7.14 15.12
C MET A 160 -1.47 7.95 13.85
N GLY A 161 -2.48 7.58 13.04
CA GLY A 161 -2.76 8.21 11.75
C GLY A 161 -1.64 8.01 10.72
N VAL A 162 -0.79 6.98 10.91
CA VAL A 162 0.27 6.61 9.96
C VAL A 162 -0.30 5.83 8.80
N LEU A 163 -1.36 5.05 9.04
CA LEU A 163 -2.13 4.42 7.97
C LEU A 163 -3.06 5.45 7.33
N GLU A 164 -2.83 5.73 6.06
CA GLU A 164 -3.83 6.36 5.22
C GLU A 164 -5.11 5.51 5.21
N PRO A 165 -6.29 6.12 5.14
CA PRO A 165 -7.53 5.37 5.00
C PRO A 165 -7.45 4.46 3.79
N PHE A 166 -7.89 3.21 3.92
CA PHE A 166 -7.92 2.28 2.79
C PHE A 166 -8.70 2.88 1.61
N LEU A 167 -8.07 2.89 0.44
CA LEU A 167 -8.70 3.33 -0.80
C LEU A 167 -9.37 2.15 -1.50
N ASP A 168 -10.71 2.13 -1.47
CA ASP A 168 -11.48 1.24 -2.34
C ASP A 168 -11.43 1.78 -3.78
N VAL A 169 -10.56 1.18 -4.59
CA VAL A 169 -10.30 1.62 -5.98
C VAL A 169 -11.55 1.57 -6.84
N ASP A 170 -12.44 0.59 -6.63
CA ASP A 170 -13.63 0.44 -7.45
C ASP A 170 -14.71 1.43 -7.03
N ALA A 171 -14.90 1.65 -5.73
CA ALA A 171 -15.75 2.72 -5.22
C ALA A 171 -15.24 4.10 -5.66
N GLU A 172 -13.93 4.32 -5.66
CA GLU A 172 -13.33 5.58 -6.09
C GLU A 172 -13.49 5.81 -7.59
N ARG A 173 -13.35 4.76 -8.42
CA ARG A 173 -13.67 4.82 -9.85
C ARG A 173 -15.13 5.14 -10.09
N GLU A 174 -16.05 4.52 -9.34
CA GLU A 174 -17.46 4.83 -9.44
C GLU A 174 -17.73 6.30 -9.08
N ALA A 175 -17.15 6.79 -7.99
CA ALA A 175 -17.28 8.17 -7.55
C ALA A 175 -16.63 9.19 -8.52
N LEU A 176 -15.54 8.80 -9.19
CA LEU A 176 -14.91 9.59 -10.24
C LEU A 176 -15.75 9.65 -11.51
N THR A 177 -16.62 8.67 -11.76
CA THR A 177 -17.41 8.60 -12.99
C THR A 177 -18.51 9.67 -12.96
N PRO A 178 -18.52 10.62 -13.93
CA PRO A 178 -19.59 11.62 -14.03
C PRO A 178 -20.98 10.97 -14.11
N GLU A 179 -22.00 11.62 -13.55
CA GLU A 179 -23.38 11.09 -13.53
C GLU A 179 -23.89 10.74 -14.94
N ASN A 180 -23.61 11.59 -15.92
CA ASN A 180 -24.00 11.38 -17.33
C ASN A 180 -23.23 10.26 -18.05
N ALA A 181 -22.19 9.71 -17.41
CA ALA A 181 -21.36 8.66 -17.97
C ALA A 181 -21.62 7.28 -17.34
N ARG A 182 -22.40 7.19 -16.24
CA ARG A 182 -22.61 5.94 -15.48
C ARG A 182 -23.23 4.82 -16.31
N ASP A 183 -24.09 5.15 -17.26
CA ASP A 183 -24.77 4.18 -18.12
C ASP A 183 -23.97 3.80 -19.38
N LEU A 184 -22.80 4.41 -19.59
CA LEU A 184 -21.94 4.14 -20.75
C LEU A 184 -21.17 2.82 -20.58
N SER A 185 -20.53 2.35 -21.65
CA SER A 185 -19.65 1.19 -21.56
C SER A 185 -18.46 1.44 -20.62
N PRO A 186 -17.82 0.40 -20.04
CA PRO A 186 -16.68 0.58 -19.14
C PRO A 186 -15.52 1.38 -19.75
N ALA A 187 -15.30 1.26 -21.06
CA ALA A 187 -14.27 2.01 -21.79
C ALA A 187 -14.63 3.50 -21.90
N GLU A 188 -15.89 3.83 -22.16
CA GLU A 188 -16.38 5.20 -22.24
C GLU A 188 -16.45 5.85 -20.86
N GLN A 189 -16.80 5.09 -19.82
CA GLN A 189 -16.71 5.52 -18.42
C GLN A 189 -15.27 5.89 -18.06
N GLN A 190 -14.28 5.07 -18.45
CA GLN A 190 -12.87 5.37 -18.23
C GLN A 190 -12.46 6.68 -18.91
N GLN A 191 -12.84 6.88 -20.17
CA GLN A 191 -12.54 8.12 -20.88
C GLN A 191 -13.22 9.34 -20.23
N ALA A 192 -14.45 9.18 -19.73
CA ALA A 192 -15.16 10.23 -19.02
C ALA A 192 -14.46 10.62 -17.71
N ARG A 193 -13.96 9.62 -16.95
CA ARG A 193 -13.14 9.85 -15.75
C ARG A 193 -11.85 10.61 -16.10
N GLU A 194 -11.10 10.13 -17.08
CA GLU A 194 -9.84 10.77 -17.51
C GLU A 194 -10.07 12.22 -17.95
N ARG A 195 -11.13 12.46 -18.71
CA ARG A 195 -11.51 13.81 -19.13
C ARG A 195 -11.83 14.71 -17.93
N ARG A 196 -12.65 14.22 -16.98
CA ARG A 196 -12.98 14.95 -15.75
C ARG A 196 -11.72 15.35 -14.98
N MET A 197 -10.78 14.42 -14.82
CA MET A 197 -9.52 14.68 -14.12
C MET A 197 -8.68 15.74 -14.86
N GLN A 198 -8.49 15.57 -16.17
CA GLN A 198 -7.72 16.51 -17.00
C GLN A 198 -8.33 17.92 -17.02
N GLU A 199 -9.65 18.04 -17.09
CA GLU A 199 -10.35 19.32 -17.03
C GLU A 199 -10.10 20.00 -15.67
N ASN A 200 -10.21 19.25 -14.57
CA ASN A 200 -9.94 19.73 -13.21
C ASN A 200 -8.51 20.20 -13.02
N GLU A 201 -7.53 19.44 -13.51
CA GLU A 201 -6.13 19.86 -13.52
C GLU A 201 -5.92 21.12 -14.35
N SER A 202 -6.46 21.16 -15.57
CA SER A 202 -6.30 22.31 -16.49
C SER A 202 -6.89 23.59 -15.90
N PHE A 203 -7.98 23.49 -15.15
CA PHE A 203 -8.55 24.62 -14.43
C PHE A 203 -7.61 25.15 -13.34
N LEU A 204 -6.98 24.27 -12.56
CA LEU A 204 -6.00 24.70 -11.55
C LEU A 204 -4.79 25.36 -12.21
N ASP A 205 -4.31 24.84 -13.35
CA ASP A 205 -3.20 25.43 -14.11
C ASP A 205 -3.54 26.84 -14.64
N GLN A 206 -4.77 27.04 -15.13
CA GLN A 206 -5.26 28.36 -15.54
C GLN A 206 -5.42 29.32 -14.36
N LEU A 207 -5.93 28.83 -13.23
CA LEU A 207 -6.07 29.62 -12.01
C LEU A 207 -4.71 30.05 -11.45
N ALA A 208 -3.74 29.14 -11.42
CA ALA A 208 -2.36 29.42 -11.05
C ALA A 208 -1.74 30.51 -11.95
N SER A 209 -1.96 30.42 -13.26
CA SER A 209 -1.47 31.40 -14.22
C SER A 209 -2.10 32.79 -14.03
N ARG A 210 -3.37 32.84 -13.60
CA ARG A 210 -4.10 34.10 -13.33
C ARG A 210 -3.66 34.77 -12.03
N GLU A 211 -3.40 33.98 -10.99
CA GLU A 211 -2.98 34.50 -9.68
C GLU A 211 -1.47 34.80 -9.64
N ALA A 212 -0.68 34.24 -10.57
CA ALA A 212 0.74 34.51 -10.68
C ALA A 212 1.02 36.03 -10.83
N GLY A 213 1.76 36.58 -9.87
CA GLY A 213 2.17 37.98 -9.86
C GLY A 213 1.09 38.97 -9.36
N ARG A 214 -0.07 38.49 -8.92
CA ARG A 214 -1.08 39.33 -8.25
C ARG A 214 -0.67 39.59 -6.80
N GLU A 215 -0.84 40.83 -6.34
CA GLU A 215 -0.59 41.18 -4.93
C GLU A 215 -1.59 40.42 -4.03
N GLY A 216 -1.06 39.61 -3.10
CA GLY A 216 -1.86 38.69 -2.28
C GLY A 216 -2.35 37.42 -3.01
N GLY A 217 -1.89 37.17 -4.23
CA GLY A 217 -2.18 35.96 -4.99
C GLY A 217 -1.49 34.71 -4.43
N VAL A 218 -2.05 33.55 -4.74
CA VAL A 218 -1.49 32.24 -4.38
C VAL A 218 -0.40 31.85 -5.39
N SER A 219 0.74 31.34 -4.91
CA SER A 219 1.84 30.94 -5.80
C SER A 219 1.52 29.66 -6.57
N LYS A 220 2.21 29.45 -7.70
CA LYS A 220 2.04 28.24 -8.52
C LYS A 220 2.35 26.97 -7.72
N GLU A 221 3.33 26.98 -6.82
CA GLU A 221 3.68 25.79 -6.03
C GLU A 221 2.51 25.31 -5.15
N VAL A 222 1.67 26.22 -4.66
CA VAL A 222 0.49 25.86 -3.87
C VAL A 222 -0.56 25.17 -4.75
N PHE A 223 -0.75 25.62 -5.99
CA PHE A 223 -1.66 24.94 -6.93
C PHE A 223 -1.13 23.57 -7.35
N ASP A 224 0.18 23.45 -7.59
CA ASP A 224 0.82 22.17 -7.87
C ASP A 224 0.66 21.21 -6.67
N TYR A 225 0.82 21.71 -5.43
CA TYR A 225 0.57 20.92 -4.21
C TYR A 225 -0.88 20.46 -4.11
N VAL A 226 -1.86 21.36 -4.30
CA VAL A 226 -3.29 21.00 -4.29
C VAL A 226 -3.61 19.96 -5.36
N LYS A 227 -3.02 20.10 -6.56
CA LYS A 227 -3.17 19.14 -7.64
C LYS A 227 -2.62 17.77 -7.27
N THR A 228 -1.48 17.70 -6.60
CA THR A 228 -0.90 16.43 -6.13
C THR A 228 -1.74 15.80 -5.02
N GLU A 229 -2.10 16.55 -3.98
CA GLU A 229 -2.77 15.97 -2.81
C GLU A 229 -4.25 15.65 -3.05
N LEU A 230 -4.94 16.42 -3.91
CA LEU A 230 -6.36 16.23 -4.19
C LEU A 230 -6.63 15.53 -5.51
N GLY A 231 -5.70 15.57 -6.46
CA GLY A 231 -5.89 15.04 -7.82
C GLY A 231 -5.97 13.52 -7.90
N ASP A 232 -5.57 12.80 -6.86
CA ASP A 232 -5.66 11.34 -6.84
C ASP A 232 -6.99 10.83 -6.26
N SER A 233 -7.92 11.72 -5.86
CA SER A 233 -9.21 11.34 -5.28
C SER A 233 -10.45 11.96 -5.96
N ALA A 234 -11.54 11.21 -6.00
CA ALA A 234 -12.88 11.63 -6.41
C ALA A 234 -13.34 12.85 -5.61
N LYS A 235 -13.15 12.82 -4.28
CA LYS A 235 -13.52 13.94 -3.40
C LYS A 235 -12.72 15.19 -3.70
N GLY A 236 -11.43 15.05 -3.99
CA GLY A 236 -10.58 16.16 -4.41
C GLY A 236 -11.05 16.78 -5.73
N HIS A 237 -11.40 15.96 -6.72
CA HIS A 237 -12.01 16.45 -7.96
C HIS A 237 -13.36 17.14 -7.76
N MET A 238 -14.23 16.60 -6.89
CA MET A 238 -15.49 17.26 -6.52
C MET A 238 -15.27 18.62 -5.85
N PHE A 239 -14.23 18.74 -5.02
CA PHE A 239 -13.86 20.01 -4.41
C PHE A 239 -13.33 21.01 -5.46
N ILE A 240 -12.48 20.57 -6.39
CA ILE A 240 -11.99 21.42 -7.49
C ILE A 240 -13.15 21.94 -8.35
N GLU A 241 -14.14 21.09 -8.64
CA GLU A 241 -15.36 21.46 -9.36
C GLU A 241 -16.18 22.51 -8.58
N TYR A 242 -16.31 22.33 -7.27
CA TYR A 242 -16.95 23.32 -6.40
C TYR A 242 -16.22 24.67 -6.42
N VAL A 243 -14.88 24.67 -6.35
CA VAL A 243 -14.08 25.89 -6.46
C VAL A 243 -14.24 26.54 -7.84
N ARG A 244 -14.28 25.75 -8.92
CA ARG A 244 -14.55 26.25 -10.28
C ARG A 244 -15.91 26.96 -10.36
N ARG A 245 -16.95 26.38 -9.75
CA ARG A 245 -18.29 27.01 -9.64
C ARG A 245 -18.22 28.36 -8.93
N LEU A 246 -17.54 28.43 -7.78
CA LEU A 246 -17.40 29.67 -7.02
C LEU A 246 -16.62 30.75 -7.77
N ALA A 247 -15.63 30.36 -8.56
CA ALA A 247 -14.82 31.28 -9.36
C ALA A 247 -15.55 31.86 -10.59
N GLY A 248 -16.85 31.59 -10.74
CA GLY A 248 -17.66 31.99 -11.90
C GLY A 248 -17.33 31.21 -13.17
N GLY A 249 -16.59 30.11 -13.04
CA GLY A 249 -16.13 29.27 -14.14
C GLY A 249 -17.10 28.14 -14.50
N ASP A 250 -18.35 28.20 -14.03
CA ASP A 250 -19.33 27.15 -14.32
C ASP A 250 -20.66 27.70 -14.81
N THR A 251 -20.88 27.57 -16.13
CA THR A 251 -22.20 27.58 -16.76
C THR A 251 -22.77 26.16 -16.92
N SER A 252 -22.19 25.14 -16.27
CA SER A 252 -22.53 23.74 -16.52
C SER A 252 -23.06 22.92 -15.33
N THR A 253 -23.17 23.45 -14.10
CA THR A 253 -23.88 22.72 -13.04
C THR A 253 -24.68 23.60 -12.07
N GLY A 254 -25.88 23.98 -12.53
CA GLY A 254 -27.07 23.95 -11.66
C GLY A 254 -27.81 22.62 -11.85
N PRO A 255 -28.44 22.05 -10.81
CA PRO A 255 -29.27 20.85 -10.96
C PRO A 255 -30.48 21.23 -11.82
N PHE A 256 -30.69 20.51 -12.93
CA PHE A 256 -31.62 20.82 -14.02
C PHE A 256 -31.16 21.93 -14.98
N GLY A 257 -30.54 21.53 -16.08
CA GLY A 257 -30.29 22.41 -17.24
C GLY A 257 -29.79 21.62 -18.43
N GLY A 258 -30.74 21.00 -19.16
CA GLY A 258 -30.46 20.26 -20.37
C GLY A 258 -29.68 21.09 -21.39
N GLY A 259 -28.56 20.54 -21.84
CA GLY A 259 -27.73 21.12 -22.89
C GLY A 259 -26.76 20.06 -23.36
N ALA A 260 -27.25 19.15 -24.20
CA ALA A 260 -26.40 18.26 -24.97
C ALA A 260 -25.29 19.09 -25.63
N ASN A 261 -24.03 18.75 -25.38
CA ASN A 261 -22.95 19.03 -26.32
C ASN A 261 -21.85 17.99 -26.11
N GLY A 262 -22.00 16.87 -26.81
CA GLY A 262 -20.88 16.00 -27.10
C GLY A 262 -19.85 16.75 -27.95
N GLY A 263 -18.56 16.54 -27.65
CA GLY A 263 -17.47 16.58 -28.63
C GLY A 263 -17.21 17.88 -29.42
N GLY A 264 -17.68 19.04 -28.98
CA GLY A 264 -17.46 20.31 -29.68
C GLY A 264 -16.22 21.06 -29.19
N ALA A 265 -15.31 21.41 -30.10
CA ALA A 265 -14.24 22.37 -29.84
C ALA A 265 -14.79 23.68 -29.25
N ASP A 266 -13.98 24.40 -28.48
CA ASP A 266 -14.31 25.74 -27.96
C ASP A 266 -14.95 26.58 -29.08
N PRO A 267 -16.23 27.01 -28.93
CA PRO A 267 -16.95 27.76 -29.95
C PRO A 267 -16.20 29.01 -30.41
N ARG A 268 -15.40 29.63 -29.54
CA ARG A 268 -14.58 30.79 -29.89
C ARG A 268 -13.36 30.38 -30.71
N ALA A 269 -12.73 29.26 -30.39
CA ALA A 269 -11.63 28.71 -31.18
C ALA A 269 -12.09 28.24 -32.57
N GLU A 270 -13.30 27.67 -32.67
CA GLU A 270 -13.88 27.28 -33.95
C GLU A 270 -14.20 28.51 -34.82
N LEU A 271 -14.75 29.58 -34.23
CA LEU A 271 -14.96 30.86 -34.92
C LEU A 271 -13.65 31.47 -35.42
N ALA A 272 -12.59 31.46 -34.60
CA ALA A 272 -11.27 31.94 -35.00
C ALA A 272 -10.70 31.13 -36.17
N ARG A 273 -10.88 29.81 -36.17
CA ARG A 273 -10.48 28.93 -37.28
C ARG A 273 -11.28 29.24 -38.55
N LYS A 274 -12.59 29.41 -38.46
CA LYS A 274 -13.45 29.75 -39.62
C LYS A 274 -13.12 31.14 -40.16
N ALA A 275 -12.79 32.10 -39.31
CA ALA A 275 -12.37 33.45 -39.72
C ALA A 275 -11.04 33.47 -40.49
N ALA A 276 -10.17 32.47 -40.28
CA ALA A 276 -8.91 32.34 -41.00
C ALA A 276 -9.05 31.67 -42.38
N LEU A 277 -10.25 31.17 -42.75
CA LEU A 277 -10.46 30.55 -44.05
C LEU A 277 -10.42 31.59 -45.17
N PRO A 278 -9.80 31.28 -46.34
CA PRO A 278 -9.76 32.19 -47.50
C PRO A 278 -11.14 32.68 -47.95
N GLU A 279 -12.17 31.86 -47.75
CA GLU A 279 -13.57 32.15 -48.06
C GLU A 279 -14.16 33.27 -47.19
N ASN A 280 -13.61 33.48 -46.00
CA ASN A 280 -14.08 34.47 -45.01
C ASN A 280 -13.16 35.69 -44.90
N THR A 281 -12.18 35.83 -45.79
CA THR A 281 -11.23 36.95 -45.76
C THR A 281 -11.51 37.93 -46.91
N PRO A 282 -12.05 39.13 -46.64
CA PRO A 282 -12.31 40.14 -47.65
C PRO A 282 -11.02 40.49 -48.43
N GLY A 283 -11.11 40.44 -49.77
CA GLY A 283 -9.97 40.68 -50.66
C GLY A 283 -9.20 39.42 -51.08
N ASN A 284 -9.56 38.24 -50.56
CA ASN A 284 -9.05 36.97 -51.09
C ASN A 284 -9.78 36.58 -52.39
N PRO A 285 -9.11 36.02 -53.42
CA PRO A 285 -9.77 35.52 -54.63
C PRO A 285 -10.84 34.45 -54.40
N LYS A 286 -10.79 33.76 -53.25
CA LYS A 286 -11.76 32.74 -52.84
C LYS A 286 -12.85 33.26 -51.90
N PHE A 287 -12.88 34.57 -51.65
CA PHE A 287 -13.85 35.18 -50.76
C PHE A 287 -15.28 34.89 -51.22
N ASP A 288 -16.08 34.34 -50.29
CA ASP A 288 -17.51 34.16 -50.47
C ASP A 288 -18.26 35.01 -49.45
N ARG A 289 -19.10 35.91 -49.97
CA ARG A 289 -19.87 36.83 -49.15
C ARG A 289 -20.91 36.11 -48.29
N ALA A 290 -21.48 35.00 -48.77
CA ALA A 290 -22.46 34.24 -48.00
C ALA A 290 -21.82 33.54 -46.80
N SER A 291 -20.67 32.91 -46.99
CA SER A 291 -19.87 32.30 -45.90
C SER A 291 -19.45 33.34 -44.86
N TYR A 292 -19.01 34.53 -45.29
CA TYR A 292 -18.65 35.62 -44.40
C TYR A 292 -19.83 36.16 -43.59
N ASP A 293 -20.99 36.38 -44.22
CA ASP A 293 -22.19 36.87 -43.53
C ASP A 293 -22.74 35.83 -42.55
N GLN A 294 -22.58 34.53 -42.85
CA GLN A 294 -22.90 33.46 -41.91
C GLN A 294 -21.95 33.46 -40.72
N LEU A 295 -20.64 33.62 -40.95
CA LEU A 295 -19.64 33.74 -39.89
C LEU A 295 -19.93 34.93 -38.95
N GLN A 296 -20.33 36.08 -39.50
CA GLN A 296 -20.68 37.26 -38.70
C GLN A 296 -21.90 37.00 -37.80
N LYS A 297 -22.95 36.35 -38.32
CA LYS A 297 -24.11 35.94 -37.51
C LYS A 297 -23.74 34.95 -36.42
N GLU A 298 -22.85 34.00 -36.71
CA GLU A 298 -22.33 33.07 -35.71
C GLU A 298 -21.49 33.80 -34.65
N TYR A 299 -20.71 34.81 -35.04
CA TYR A 299 -19.93 35.65 -34.14
C TYR A 299 -20.82 36.49 -33.22
N GLU A 300 -21.85 37.15 -33.76
CA GLU A 300 -22.84 37.90 -32.98
C GLU A 300 -23.58 37.01 -31.97
N ARG A 301 -23.92 35.78 -32.36
CA ARG A 301 -24.60 34.82 -31.47
C ARG A 301 -23.72 34.33 -30.31
N VAL A 302 -22.41 34.21 -30.52
CA VAL A 302 -21.47 33.62 -29.55
C VAL A 302 -20.75 34.68 -28.70
N VAL A 303 -20.56 35.89 -29.22
CA VAL A 303 -19.86 37.00 -28.54
C VAL A 303 -20.81 38.11 -28.09
N GLY A 304 -21.98 38.25 -28.72
CA GLY A 304 -22.99 39.27 -28.40
C GLY A 304 -23.97 38.90 -27.28
N ASN A 305 -23.82 37.74 -26.64
CA ASN A 305 -24.50 37.34 -25.40
C ASN A 305 -23.49 37.23 -24.26
#